data_AF-A0A543A5H6-F1
#
_entry.id   AF-A0A543A5H6-F1
#
_cell.length_a   1.000
_cell.length_b   1.000
_cell.length_c   1.000
_cell.angle_alpha   90.00
_cell.angle_beta   90.00
_cell.angle_gamma   90.00
#
_symmetry.space_group_name_H-M   'P 1'
#
loop_
_entity.id
_entity.type
_entity.pdbx_description
1 polymer ?
#
loop_
_entity_poly.entity_id
_entity_poly.type
_entity_poly.pdbx_seq_one_letter_code
_entity_poly.pdbx_strand_id
1 'polypeptide(L)'
;MSRKLLSVVAVLSATALAGCLTGCGAGEPSGSSPGPSPSTPTSTPVAASGPCLFEPGQVASAIPGSWTHTADDDVCTYTSDRGAIFVTTLVDTSVDAGLAASRDDCIASPEPVEIADRAFVCVEKHDDGDLVVGNVAVGSRLWSLIIVPDGGIHDAELGAMGKLVDMVAD
;
A
#
# COMPACT_ATOMS: atom_id res chain seq x y z
N MET A 1 -21.34 -10.04 -8.84
CA MET A 1 -21.32 -8.64 -9.33
C MET A 1 -21.16 -7.70 -8.15
N SER A 2 -19.91 -7.52 -7.72
CA SER A 2 -19.53 -6.74 -6.52
C SER A 2 -19.55 -5.24 -6.82
N ARG A 3 -20.60 -4.56 -6.36
CA ARG A 3 -20.79 -3.11 -6.53
C ARG A 3 -19.76 -2.25 -5.78
N LYS A 4 -18.96 -2.83 -4.86
CA LYS A 4 -17.97 -2.09 -4.06
C LYS A 4 -16.63 -1.84 -4.81
N LEU A 5 -16.21 -2.73 -5.71
CA LEU A 5 -14.95 -2.59 -6.45
C LEU A 5 -14.99 -1.49 -7.54
N LEU A 6 -16.18 -1.21 -8.08
CA LEU A 6 -16.41 -0.10 -9.01
C LEU A 6 -16.06 1.27 -8.41
N SER A 7 -16.06 1.42 -7.09
CA SER A 7 -15.73 2.68 -6.42
C SER A 7 -14.22 2.98 -6.41
N VAL A 8 -13.35 1.97 -6.31
CA VAL A 8 -11.89 2.19 -6.23
C VAL A 8 -11.34 2.68 -7.58
N VAL A 9 -11.78 2.08 -8.68
CA VAL A 9 -11.41 2.51 -10.05
C VAL A 9 -11.93 3.93 -10.34
N ALA A 10 -13.09 4.30 -9.80
CA ALA A 10 -13.63 5.66 -9.94
C ALA A 10 -12.80 6.72 -9.20
N VAL A 11 -12.17 6.38 -8.07
CA VAL A 11 -11.27 7.29 -7.33
C VAL A 11 -9.95 7.51 -8.09
N LEU A 12 -9.41 6.47 -8.74
CA LEU A 12 -8.19 6.57 -9.55
C LEU A 12 -8.32 7.49 -10.78
N SER A 13 -9.54 7.69 -11.29
CA SER A 13 -9.77 8.57 -12.44
C SER A 13 -9.74 10.07 -12.09
N ALA A 14 -9.78 10.46 -10.82
CA ALA A 14 -9.94 11.85 -10.40
C ALA A 14 -8.65 12.58 -10.00
N THR A 15 -7.56 11.87 -9.70
CA THR A 15 -6.34 12.46 -9.11
C THR A 15 -5.25 12.83 -10.11
N ALA A 16 -5.42 12.52 -11.41
CA ALA A 16 -4.42 12.79 -12.45
C ALA A 16 -4.25 14.27 -12.86
N LEU A 17 -4.96 15.24 -12.25
CA LEU A 17 -4.99 16.63 -12.73
C LEU A 17 -4.45 17.71 -11.79
N ALA A 18 -3.89 17.37 -10.62
CA ALA A 18 -3.37 18.37 -9.68
C ALA A 18 -1.84 18.34 -9.54
N GLY A 19 -1.12 18.17 -10.65
CA GLY A 19 0.32 18.39 -10.71
C GLY A 19 0.64 19.70 -11.44
N CYS A 20 1.00 20.76 -10.71
CA CYS A 20 2.07 21.70 -11.08
C CYS A 20 2.10 22.97 -10.20
N LEU A 21 3.34 23.44 -9.93
CA LEU A 21 3.77 24.76 -9.42
C LEU A 21 3.71 24.85 -7.87
N THR A 22 4.75 25.10 -7.09
CA THR A 22 5.99 25.90 -7.19
C THR A 22 6.72 25.60 -5.85
N GLY A 23 8.03 25.55 -5.62
CA GLY A 23 9.20 26.18 -6.23
C GLY A 23 10.36 26.03 -5.24
N CYS A 24 11.54 25.74 -5.77
CA CYS A 24 12.82 25.55 -5.09
C CYS A 24 13.34 26.85 -4.43
N GLY A 25 14.00 26.76 -3.27
CA GLY A 25 14.64 27.88 -2.59
C GLY A 25 15.87 27.45 -1.77
N ALA A 26 17.05 27.83 -2.25
CA ALA A 26 18.38 27.46 -1.77
C ALA A 26 18.80 28.09 -0.42
N GLY A 27 19.68 27.42 0.31
CA GLY A 27 20.38 28.00 1.46
C GLY A 27 21.43 27.07 2.09
N GLU A 28 22.70 27.29 1.76
CA GLU A 28 23.91 26.91 2.53
C GLU A 28 24.81 28.16 2.56
N PRO A 29 25.86 28.28 3.40
CA PRO A 29 26.41 27.35 4.40
C PRO A 29 26.69 28.00 5.78
N SER A 30 26.99 27.22 6.83
CA SER A 30 27.95 27.58 7.91
C SER A 30 28.12 26.49 8.99
N GLY A 31 29.35 25.98 9.14
CA GLY A 31 30.07 25.93 10.43
C GLY A 31 29.78 24.86 11.51
N SER A 32 30.79 24.01 11.73
CA SER A 32 31.33 23.56 13.05
C SER A 32 30.91 22.21 13.68
N SER A 33 31.94 21.35 13.82
CA SER A 33 32.28 20.38 14.89
C SER A 33 31.45 19.11 15.14
N PRO A 34 32.10 18.02 15.59
CA PRO A 34 31.54 16.67 15.57
C PRO A 34 30.57 16.45 16.75
N GLY A 35 29.29 16.31 16.44
CA GLY A 35 28.26 15.88 17.39
C GLY A 35 28.38 14.40 17.76
N PRO A 36 27.81 13.98 18.91
CA PRO A 36 27.91 12.62 19.41
C PRO A 36 27.24 11.61 18.47
N SER A 37 27.75 10.37 18.51
CA SER A 37 27.33 9.22 17.70
C SER A 37 25.81 9.12 17.54
N PRO A 38 25.30 8.74 16.34
CA PRO A 38 23.87 8.59 16.12
C PRO A 38 23.35 7.45 17.00
N SER A 39 22.44 7.79 17.91
CA SER A 39 21.56 6.81 18.55
C SER A 39 20.85 6.04 17.44
N THR A 40 20.98 4.72 17.44
CA THR A 40 20.15 3.81 16.63
C THR A 40 18.70 4.25 16.75
N PRO A 41 17.98 4.48 15.64
CA PRO A 41 16.57 4.77 15.71
C PRO A 41 15.90 3.54 16.32
N THR A 42 15.47 3.66 17.57
CA THR A 42 14.45 2.78 18.14
C THR A 42 13.27 2.89 17.19
N SER A 43 13.04 1.84 16.42
CA SER A 43 11.87 1.73 15.55
C SER A 43 10.66 1.59 16.45
N THR A 44 10.18 2.71 16.97
CA THR A 44 8.85 2.78 17.56
C THR A 44 7.88 2.45 16.44
N PRO A 45 6.99 1.46 16.58
CA PRO A 45 5.93 1.27 15.61
C PRO A 45 5.18 2.60 15.53
N VAL A 46 5.28 3.27 14.38
CA VAL A 46 4.56 4.52 14.15
C VAL A 46 3.10 4.12 14.10
N ALA A 47 2.34 4.56 15.09
CA ALA A 47 0.91 4.38 15.09
C ALA A 47 0.35 5.08 13.85
N ALA A 48 -0.23 4.28 12.95
CA ALA A 48 -1.09 4.72 11.86
C ALA A 48 -1.94 5.91 12.33
N SER A 49 -1.64 7.11 11.82
CA SER A 49 -2.36 8.31 12.20
C SER A 49 -3.58 8.47 11.30
N GLY A 50 -4.76 8.05 11.78
CA GLY A 50 -6.02 8.14 11.01
C GLY A 50 -6.46 6.80 10.41
N PRO A 51 -7.28 6.78 9.34
CA PRO A 51 -7.79 5.54 8.74
C PRO A 51 -6.76 4.81 7.87
N CYS A 52 -5.52 5.28 7.82
CA CYS A 52 -4.48 4.73 6.96
C CYS A 52 -3.68 3.65 7.66
N LEU A 53 -3.55 2.49 7.01
CA LEU A 53 -2.84 1.35 7.59
C LEU A 53 -1.32 1.57 7.67
N PHE A 54 -0.77 2.39 6.78
CA PHE A 54 0.67 2.67 6.70
C PHE A 54 0.96 4.17 6.71
N GLU A 55 2.11 4.53 7.27
CA GLU A 55 2.74 5.81 6.98
C GLU A 55 3.53 5.74 5.67
N PRO A 56 3.70 6.86 4.93
CA PRO A 56 4.45 6.85 3.66
C PRO A 56 5.87 6.29 3.77
N GLY A 57 6.54 6.48 4.91
CA GLY A 57 7.86 5.90 5.16
C GLY A 57 7.87 4.36 5.24
N GLN A 58 6.76 3.75 5.69
CA GLN A 58 6.60 2.29 5.69
C GLN A 58 6.36 1.79 4.27
N VAL A 59 5.54 2.48 3.48
CA VAL A 59 5.35 2.17 2.05
C VAL A 59 6.68 2.26 1.29
N ALA A 60 7.46 3.30 1.53
CA ALA A 60 8.78 3.50 0.92
C ALA A 60 9.79 2.37 1.22
N SER A 61 9.64 1.69 2.35
CA SER A 61 10.52 0.57 2.74
C SER A 61 10.20 -0.73 1.99
N ALA A 62 8.97 -0.89 1.50
CA ALA A 62 8.55 -2.02 0.67
C ALA A 62 8.63 -1.70 -0.83
N ILE A 63 8.14 -0.53 -1.23
CA ILE A 63 8.11 -0.04 -2.60
C ILE A 63 9.00 1.22 -2.69
N PRO A 64 10.19 1.15 -3.30
CA PRO A 64 11.12 2.27 -3.35
C PRO A 64 10.48 3.52 -3.96
N GLY A 65 10.61 4.67 -3.31
CA GLY A 65 10.07 5.93 -3.79
C GLY A 65 9.79 6.90 -2.66
N SER A 66 9.48 8.15 -3.03
CA SER A 66 8.95 9.13 -2.09
C SER A 66 7.43 9.11 -2.20
N TRP A 67 6.74 8.88 -1.09
CA TRP A 67 5.30 8.68 -1.08
C TRP A 67 4.59 9.80 -0.33
N THR A 68 3.42 10.17 -0.82
CA THR A 68 2.42 10.96 -0.09
C THR A 68 1.13 10.15 0.00
N HIS A 69 0.24 10.51 0.91
CA HIS A 69 -1.06 9.85 1.01
C HIS A 69 -2.22 10.85 1.16
N THR A 70 -3.38 10.43 0.71
CA THR A 70 -4.68 11.01 1.04
C THR A 70 -5.54 9.95 1.73
N ALA A 71 -6.45 10.41 2.58
CA ALA A 71 -7.35 9.57 3.36
C ALA A 71 -8.79 10.02 3.12
N ASP A 72 -9.68 9.07 2.83
CA ASP A 72 -11.12 9.28 2.64
C ASP A 72 -11.87 8.12 3.30
N ASP A 73 -12.55 8.40 4.41
CA ASP A 73 -13.25 7.42 5.27
C ASP A 73 -12.40 6.17 5.58
N ASP A 74 -12.65 5.07 4.86
CA ASP A 74 -12.03 3.75 5.05
C ASP A 74 -10.92 3.46 4.03
N VAL A 75 -10.60 4.43 3.15
CA VAL A 75 -9.65 4.29 2.04
C VAL A 75 -8.48 5.24 2.23
N CYS A 76 -7.26 4.72 2.07
CA CYS A 76 -6.07 5.55 1.91
C CYS A 76 -5.39 5.27 0.58
N THR A 77 -5.10 6.34 -0.14
CA THR A 77 -4.41 6.29 -1.43
C THR A 77 -3.04 6.89 -1.29
N TYR A 78 -2.02 6.12 -1.63
CA TYR A 78 -0.61 6.50 -1.61
C TYR A 78 -0.16 6.73 -3.04
N THR A 79 0.45 7.88 -3.30
CA THR A 79 0.99 8.24 -4.61
C THR A 79 2.49 8.48 -4.49
N SER A 80 3.27 7.82 -5.35
CA SER A 80 4.71 8.06 -5.40
C SER A 80 5.05 9.27 -6.28
N ASP A 81 6.23 9.85 -6.04
CA ASP A 81 6.86 10.84 -6.91
C ASP A 81 7.06 10.37 -8.36
N ARG A 82 7.02 9.04 -8.57
CA ARG A 82 7.18 8.40 -9.88
C ARG A 82 5.85 8.01 -10.54
N GLY A 83 4.71 8.32 -9.92
CA GLY A 83 3.38 8.05 -10.47
C GLY A 83 2.78 6.69 -10.12
N ALA A 84 3.51 5.80 -9.43
CA ALA A 84 2.96 4.56 -8.90
C ALA A 84 1.92 4.82 -7.80
N ILE A 85 0.90 3.94 -7.73
CA ILE A 85 -0.23 4.05 -6.81
C ILE A 85 -0.32 2.79 -5.96
N PHE A 86 -0.51 3.01 -4.66
CA PHE A 86 -0.81 1.96 -3.68
C PHE A 86 -2.04 2.38 -2.89
N VAL A 87 -2.96 1.44 -2.63
CA VAL A 87 -4.22 1.73 -1.93
C VAL A 87 -4.39 0.75 -0.78
N THR A 88 -4.88 1.25 0.35
CA THR A 88 -5.38 0.43 1.46
C THR A 88 -6.83 0.73 1.73
N THR A 89 -7.64 -0.30 2.01
CA THR A 89 -9.06 -0.14 2.33
C THR A 89 -9.44 -1.04 3.50
N LEU A 90 -10.14 -0.48 4.48
CA LEU A 90 -10.78 -1.26 5.53
C LEU A 90 -12.00 -1.98 4.95
N VAL A 91 -12.03 -3.30 5.06
CA VAL A 91 -13.11 -4.13 4.51
C VAL A 91 -14.14 -4.40 5.59
N ASP A 92 -15.37 -3.93 5.36
CA ASP A 92 -16.53 -4.21 6.20
C ASP A 92 -17.04 -5.65 6.00
N THR A 93 -16.27 -6.62 6.51
CA THR A 93 -16.57 -8.06 6.54
C THR A 93 -15.78 -8.76 7.65
N SER A 94 -16.13 -10.01 7.98
CA SER A 94 -15.32 -10.84 8.86
C SER A 94 -14.03 -11.28 8.16
N VAL A 95 -12.93 -11.40 8.90
CA VAL A 95 -11.63 -11.88 8.40
C VAL A 95 -11.76 -13.17 7.59
N ASP A 96 -12.41 -14.20 8.15
CA ASP A 96 -12.56 -15.50 7.48
C ASP A 96 -13.27 -15.38 6.13
N ALA A 97 -14.40 -14.67 6.09
CA ALA A 97 -15.18 -14.50 4.86
C ALA A 97 -14.42 -13.69 3.79
N GLY A 98 -13.68 -12.66 4.19
CA GLY A 98 -12.92 -11.85 3.23
C GLY A 98 -11.68 -12.56 2.69
N LEU A 99 -10.95 -13.30 3.52
CA LEU A 99 -9.83 -14.13 3.06
C LEU A 99 -10.32 -15.28 2.17
N ALA A 100 -11.50 -15.85 2.43
CA ALA A 100 -12.10 -16.85 1.56
C ALA A 100 -12.46 -16.24 0.18
N ALA A 101 -13.13 -15.09 0.16
CA ALA A 101 -13.49 -14.42 -1.10
C ALA A 101 -12.25 -14.05 -1.93
N SER A 102 -11.17 -13.60 -1.28
CA SER A 102 -9.91 -13.25 -1.96
C SER A 102 -9.29 -14.43 -2.73
N ARG A 103 -9.49 -15.66 -2.24
CA ARG A 103 -9.00 -16.87 -2.91
C ARG A 103 -9.79 -17.18 -4.19
N ASP A 104 -11.09 -16.87 -4.20
CA ASP A 104 -11.97 -17.12 -5.35
C ASP A 104 -11.69 -16.17 -6.52
N ASP A 105 -11.33 -14.93 -6.23
CA ASP A 105 -11.06 -13.88 -7.25
C ASP A 105 -9.63 -13.94 -7.83
N CYS A 106 -8.79 -14.82 -7.29
CA CYS A 106 -7.38 -14.89 -7.58
C CYS A 106 -7.03 -15.66 -8.87
N ILE A 107 -6.05 -15.18 -9.64
CA ILE A 107 -5.45 -16.02 -10.70
C ILE A 107 -4.46 -17.03 -10.11
N ALA A 108 -4.44 -18.24 -10.66
CA ALA A 108 -3.60 -19.33 -10.13
C ALA A 108 -2.10 -19.20 -10.44
N SER A 109 -1.71 -18.27 -11.32
CA SER A 109 -0.32 -18.06 -11.71
C SER A 109 -0.04 -16.58 -11.88
N PRO A 110 0.93 -16.00 -11.14
CA PRO A 110 1.82 -16.64 -10.17
C PRO A 110 1.09 -17.23 -8.95
N GLU A 111 1.73 -18.19 -8.27
CA GLU A 111 1.11 -18.90 -7.14
C GLU A 111 0.76 -17.90 -6.02
N PRO A 112 -0.46 -17.96 -5.47
CA PRO A 112 -0.83 -17.10 -4.35
C PRO A 112 0.08 -17.34 -3.14
N VAL A 113 0.36 -16.27 -2.41
CA VAL A 113 1.13 -16.32 -1.17
C VAL A 113 0.17 -16.27 0.00
N GLU A 114 0.09 -17.36 0.76
CA GLU A 114 -0.66 -17.41 2.01
C GLU A 114 0.27 -17.21 3.20
N ILE A 115 -0.10 -16.33 4.13
CA ILE A 115 0.63 -16.13 5.39
C ILE A 115 -0.29 -16.58 6.51
N ALA A 116 -0.18 -17.86 6.87
CA ALA A 116 -1.04 -18.53 7.84
C ALA A 116 -2.53 -18.23 7.59
N ASP A 117 -3.32 -18.06 8.66
CA ASP A 117 -4.76 -17.80 8.58
C ASP A 117 -5.08 -16.29 8.50
N ARG A 118 -4.05 -15.45 8.36
CA ARG A 118 -4.13 -14.00 8.60
C ARG A 118 -3.94 -13.16 7.35
N ALA A 119 -3.28 -13.68 6.32
CA ALA A 119 -3.12 -12.91 5.09
C ALA A 119 -3.06 -13.77 3.84
N PHE A 120 -3.44 -13.15 2.74
CA PHE A 120 -3.48 -13.73 1.42
C PHE A 120 -3.03 -12.68 0.40
N VAL A 121 -2.04 -12.99 -0.41
CA VAL A 121 -1.51 -12.11 -1.45
C VAL A 121 -1.57 -12.82 -2.79
N CYS A 122 -2.11 -12.16 -3.82
CA CYS A 122 -2.06 -12.71 -5.16
C CYS A 122 -2.28 -11.67 -6.25
N VAL A 123 -2.39 -12.15 -7.49
CA VAL A 123 -2.73 -11.32 -8.66
C VAL A 123 -4.22 -11.52 -9.00
N GLU A 124 -4.92 -10.43 -9.29
CA GLU A 124 -6.28 -10.45 -9.83
C GLU A 124 -6.26 -9.92 -11.26
N LYS A 125 -7.09 -10.51 -12.13
CA LYS A 125 -7.21 -10.06 -13.52
C LYS A 125 -8.38 -9.11 -13.65
N HIS A 126 -8.10 -7.87 -14.09
CA HIS A 126 -9.12 -6.89 -14.42
C HIS A 126 -9.06 -6.50 -15.91
N ASP A 127 -10.15 -5.97 -16.43
CA ASP A 127 -10.24 -5.55 -17.85
C ASP A 127 -9.26 -4.43 -18.19
N ASP A 128 -8.91 -3.60 -17.20
CA ASP A 128 -8.01 -2.44 -17.32
C ASP A 128 -6.54 -2.77 -17.01
N GLY A 129 -6.23 -4.02 -16.62
CA GLY A 129 -4.89 -4.47 -16.23
C GLY A 129 -4.92 -5.41 -15.03
N ASP A 130 -3.89 -6.21 -14.85
CA ASP A 130 -3.78 -7.05 -13.65
C ASP A 130 -3.50 -6.20 -12.42
N LEU A 131 -4.01 -6.60 -11.25
CA LEU A 131 -3.75 -5.95 -9.96
C LEU A 131 -3.02 -6.91 -9.03
N VAL A 132 -2.09 -6.41 -8.22
CA VAL A 132 -1.53 -7.19 -7.11
C VAL A 132 -2.28 -6.82 -5.84
N VAL A 133 -2.96 -7.80 -5.26
CA VAL A 133 -3.88 -7.63 -4.14
C VAL A 133 -3.36 -8.40 -2.93
N GLY A 134 -3.37 -7.75 -1.77
CA GLY A 134 -3.06 -8.35 -0.48
C GLY A 134 -4.21 -8.12 0.49
N ASN A 135 -4.74 -9.18 1.09
CA ASN A 135 -5.73 -9.09 2.16
C ASN A 135 -5.07 -9.51 3.46
N VAL A 136 -5.17 -8.70 4.51
CA VAL A 136 -4.49 -8.94 5.80
C VAL A 136 -5.39 -8.61 6.98
N ALA A 137 -5.41 -9.51 7.95
CA ALA A 137 -6.05 -9.32 9.24
C ALA A 137 -5.14 -8.50 10.17
N VAL A 138 -5.67 -7.42 10.73
CA VAL A 138 -5.01 -6.59 11.73
C VAL A 138 -5.96 -6.48 12.93
N GLY A 139 -5.68 -7.28 13.96
CA GLY A 139 -6.63 -7.52 15.05
C GLY A 139 -7.91 -8.21 14.54
N SER A 140 -9.08 -7.61 14.79
CA SER A 140 -10.37 -8.13 14.30
C SER A 140 -10.82 -7.54 12.96
N ARG A 141 -9.98 -6.74 12.31
CA ARG A 141 -10.30 -5.99 11.10
C ARG A 141 -9.57 -6.59 9.90
N LEU A 142 -10.24 -6.64 8.75
CA LEU A 142 -9.63 -7.04 7.50
C LEU A 142 -9.31 -5.81 6.65
N TRP A 143 -8.09 -5.78 6.12
CA TRP A 143 -7.64 -4.74 5.21
C TRP A 143 -7.34 -5.34 3.83
N SER A 144 -7.75 -4.63 2.79
CA SER A 144 -7.36 -4.91 1.41
C SER A 144 -6.31 -3.89 0.97
N LEU A 145 -5.23 -4.39 0.38
CA LEU A 145 -4.07 -3.67 -0.12
C LEU A 145 -4.01 -3.90 -1.62
N ILE A 146 -3.82 -2.85 -2.41
CA ILE A 146 -3.80 -2.93 -3.88
C ILE A 146 -2.60 -2.16 -4.40
N ILE A 147 -1.75 -2.82 -5.18
CA ILE A 147 -0.74 -2.18 -6.02
C ILE A 147 -1.26 -2.22 -7.45
N VAL A 148 -1.26 -1.05 -8.11
CA VAL A 148 -1.58 -0.94 -9.54
C VAL A 148 -0.28 -1.04 -10.32
N PRO A 149 -0.01 -2.17 -11.02
CA PRO A 149 1.22 -2.36 -11.79
C PRO A 149 1.16 -1.58 -13.10
N ASP A 150 2.31 -1.16 -13.61
CA ASP A 150 2.45 -0.56 -14.95
C ASP A 150 2.42 -1.61 -16.10
N GLY A 151 1.93 -2.83 -15.80
CA GLY A 151 1.89 -4.00 -16.69
C GLY A 151 3.18 -4.83 -16.68
N GLY A 152 3.09 -6.08 -17.18
CA GLY A 152 4.24 -6.98 -17.29
C GLY A 152 4.25 -8.13 -16.27
N ILE A 153 5.44 -8.55 -15.87
CA ILE A 153 5.64 -9.62 -14.86
C ILE A 153 5.61 -8.98 -13.48
N HIS A 154 4.74 -9.47 -12.59
CA HIS A 154 4.40 -8.83 -11.30
C HIS A 154 5.26 -9.29 -10.11
N ASP A 155 6.45 -9.85 -10.36
CA ASP A 155 7.28 -10.46 -9.30
C ASP A 155 7.75 -9.43 -8.26
N ALA A 156 8.07 -8.21 -8.71
CA ALA A 156 8.53 -7.13 -7.83
C ALA A 156 7.39 -6.62 -6.94
N GLU A 157 6.20 -6.46 -7.53
CA GLU A 157 4.97 -6.02 -6.87
C GLU A 157 4.49 -7.06 -5.85
N LEU A 158 4.56 -8.36 -6.18
CA LEU A 158 4.28 -9.43 -5.24
C LEU A 158 5.26 -9.44 -4.06
N GLY A 159 6.56 -9.28 -4.34
CA GLY A 159 7.58 -9.17 -3.31
C GLY A 159 7.36 -7.94 -2.40
N ALA A 160 6.93 -6.82 -2.97
CA ALA A 160 6.60 -5.62 -2.21
C ALA A 160 5.32 -5.79 -1.37
N MET A 161 4.28 -6.40 -1.94
CA MET A 161 3.03 -6.71 -1.23
C MET A 161 3.28 -7.64 -0.05
N GLY A 162 4.10 -8.68 -0.23
CA GLY A 162 4.50 -9.58 0.85
C GLY A 162 5.16 -8.84 2.01
N LYS A 163 6.05 -7.89 1.73
CA LYS A 163 6.67 -7.04 2.77
C LYS A 163 5.66 -6.16 3.49
N LEU A 164 4.73 -5.54 2.76
CA LEU A 164 3.70 -4.68 3.34
C LEU A 164 2.79 -5.46 4.29
N VAL A 165 2.36 -6.66 3.87
CA VAL A 165 1.55 -7.55 4.69
C VAL A 165 2.32 -8.00 5.94
N ASP A 166 3.59 -8.40 5.80
CA ASP A 166 4.42 -8.84 6.94
C ASP A 166 4.62 -7.75 8.01
N MET A 167 4.59 -6.46 7.62
CA MET A 167 4.70 -5.35 8.57
C MET A 167 3.49 -5.21 9.51
N VAL A 168 2.32 -5.71 9.12
CA VAL A 168 1.05 -5.47 9.83
C VAL A 168 0.31 -6.73 10.24
N ALA A 169 0.73 -7.89 9.73
CA ALA A 169 0.22 -9.18 10.13
C ALA A 169 0.74 -9.54 11.54
N ASP A 170 -0.01 -9.16 12.58
CA ASP A 170 0.23 -9.56 13.98
C ASP A 170 0.02 -11.08 14.18
#